data_AF-A0A318QYH0-F1
#
_entry.id   AF-A0A318QYH0-F1
#
_cell.length_a   1.000
_cell.length_b   1.000
_cell.length_c   1.000
_cell.angle_alpha   90.00
_cell.angle_beta   90.00
_cell.angle_gamma   90.00
#
_symmetry.space_group_name_H-M   'P 1'
#
loop_
_entity.id
_entity.type
_entity.pdbx_description
1 polymer ?
#
loop_
_entity_poly.entity_id
_entity_poly.type
_entity_poly.pdbx_seq_one_letter_code
_entity_poly.pdbx_strand_id
1 'polypeptide(L)'
;DFRPRPAEREPRRITEPWRLAMKDRLETTEAGDVYRLRKQTVEPVFGIIKSIMGFRRFSLRSLAKVTTEWTLVALAYNCKRMARLHAA
;
A
#
# COMPACT_ATOMS: atom_id res chain seq x y z
N ASP A 1 14.13 30.91 4.26
CA ASP A 1 12.92 30.73 5.09
C ASP A 1 13.40 30.40 6.51
N PHE A 2 13.25 31.33 7.45
CA PHE A 2 13.78 31.26 8.83
C PHE A 2 12.81 30.55 9.81
N ARG A 3 11.91 29.70 9.29
CA ARG A 3 10.98 28.97 10.16
C ARG A 3 11.76 28.10 11.14
N PRO A 4 11.50 28.21 12.46
CA PRO A 4 12.13 27.33 13.43
C PRO A 4 11.80 25.88 13.08
N ARG A 5 12.76 24.98 13.30
CA ARG A 5 12.53 23.55 13.11
C ARG A 5 11.32 23.17 13.96
N PRO A 6 10.28 22.54 13.40
CA PRO A 6 9.12 22.14 14.18
C PRO A 6 9.58 21.30 15.38
N ALA A 7 8.99 21.55 16.54
CA ALA A 7 9.31 20.81 17.77
C ALA A 7 9.19 19.30 17.52
N GLU A 8 10.07 18.52 18.14
CA GLU A 8 9.99 17.06 18.12
C GLU A 8 8.62 16.65 18.66
N ARG A 9 7.82 16.02 17.80
CA ARG A 9 6.50 15.52 18.19
C ARG A 9 6.71 14.24 18.97
N GLU A 10 6.09 14.15 20.13
CA GLU A 10 6.05 12.89 20.87
C GLU A 10 5.50 11.77 19.96
N PRO A 11 6.12 10.58 19.99
CA PRO A 11 5.62 9.46 19.20
C PRO A 11 4.20 9.11 19.67
N ARG A 12 3.29 8.93 18.69
CA ARG A 12 1.91 8.54 18.99
C ARG A 12 1.91 7.22 19.75
N ARG A 13 1.27 7.19 20.92
CA ARG A 13 1.07 5.95 21.67
C ARG A 13 0.23 4.98 20.84
N ILE A 14 0.78 3.80 20.58
CA ILE A 14 0.09 2.71 19.88
C ILE A 14 -0.57 1.84 20.95
N THR A 15 -1.91 1.79 20.96
CA THR A 15 -2.70 0.96 21.89
C THR A 15 -3.30 -0.27 21.22
N GLU A 16 -3.48 -0.21 19.90
CA GLU A 16 -4.18 -1.25 19.16
C GLU A 16 -3.40 -2.58 19.14
N PRO A 17 -4.02 -3.71 19.57
CA PRO A 17 -3.33 -5.00 19.71
C PRO A 17 -2.63 -5.47 18.43
N TRP A 18 -3.27 -5.29 17.27
CA TRP A 18 -2.70 -5.68 15.97
C TRP A 18 -1.50 -4.82 15.55
N ARG A 19 -1.45 -3.54 15.97
CA ARG A 19 -0.30 -2.68 15.68
C ARG A 19 0.88 -3.02 16.57
N LEU A 20 0.63 -3.38 17.83
CA LEU A 20 1.67 -3.88 18.74
C LEU A 20 2.23 -5.20 18.21
N ALA A 21 1.37 -6.16 17.87
CA ALA A 21 1.80 -7.43 17.27
C ALA A 21 2.59 -7.24 15.97
N MET A 22 2.22 -6.26 15.13
CA MET A 22 2.99 -5.93 13.93
C MET A 22 4.35 -5.32 14.27
N LYS A 23 4.42 -4.45 15.28
CA LYS A 23 5.69 -3.88 15.75
C LYS A 23 6.61 -5.00 16.22
N ASP A 24 6.14 -5.87 17.10
CA ASP A 24 6.91 -6.98 17.66
C ASP A 24 7.42 -7.91 16.54
N ARG A 25 6.59 -8.20 15.53
CA ARG A 25 7.01 -8.98 14.36
C ARG A 25 8.14 -8.31 13.58
N LEU A 26 8.08 -6.99 13.40
CA LEU A 26 9.06 -6.20 12.65
C LEU A 26 10.36 -5.94 13.42
N GLU A 27 10.46 -6.30 14.70
CA GLU A 27 11.71 -6.24 15.46
C GLU A 27 12.74 -7.27 14.97
N THR A 28 12.28 -8.33 14.31
CA THR A 28 13.16 -9.31 13.66
C THR A 28 13.73 -8.76 12.35
N THR A 29 15.02 -9.00 12.09
CA THR A 29 15.71 -8.55 10.88
C THR A 29 15.07 -9.13 9.61
N GLU A 30 14.74 -10.43 9.63
CA GLU A 30 14.10 -11.13 8.50
C GLU A 30 12.74 -10.50 8.13
N ALA A 31 11.86 -10.27 9.11
CA ALA A 31 10.57 -9.64 8.84
C ALA A 31 10.74 -8.18 8.38
N GLY A 32 11.72 -7.46 8.94
CA GLY A 32 12.07 -6.11 8.53
C GLY A 32 12.53 -6.04 7.07
N ASP A 33 13.31 -7.01 6.61
CA ASP A 33 13.81 -7.10 5.23
C ASP A 33 12.68 -7.40 4.24
N VAL A 34 11.80 -8.37 4.56
CA VAL A 34 10.59 -8.66 3.78
C VAL A 34 9.67 -7.44 3.73
N TYR A 35 9.54 -6.70 4.84
CA TYR A 35 8.73 -5.49 4.88
C TYR A 35 9.32 -4.38 4.00
N ARG A 36 10.65 -4.24 3.96
CA ARG A 36 11.34 -3.26 3.10
C ARG A 36 11.10 -3.51 1.62
N LEU A 37 11.03 -4.78 1.21
CA LEU A 37 10.70 -5.19 -0.16
C LEU A 37 9.32 -4.69 -0.64
N ARG A 38 8.38 -4.38 0.27
CA ARG A 38 7.05 -3.86 -0.12
C ARG A 38 7.11 -2.49 -0.78
N LYS A 39 8.10 -1.68 -0.43
CA LYS A 39 8.32 -0.34 -1.02
C LYS A 39 8.55 -0.41 -2.52
N GLN A 40 9.24 -1.44 -2.99
CA GLN A 40 9.56 -1.62 -4.41
C GLN A 40 8.57 -2.51 -5.17
N THR A 41 7.83 -3.38 -4.46
CA THR A 41 6.92 -4.34 -5.10
C THR A 41 5.47 -3.88 -5.08
N VAL A 42 4.94 -3.57 -3.89
CA VAL A 42 3.50 -3.39 -3.66
C VAL A 42 3.09 -1.91 -3.75
N GLU A 43 3.90 -1.00 -3.20
CA GLU A 43 3.59 0.44 -3.25
C GLU A 43 3.47 0.99 -4.68
N PRO A 44 4.32 0.62 -5.66
CA PRO A 44 4.17 1.07 -7.04
C PRO A 44 2.89 0.57 -7.70
N VAL A 45 2.47 -0.66 -7.40
CA VAL A 45 1.21 -1.23 -7.91
C VAL A 45 0.04 -0.36 -7.47
N PHE A 46 -0.04 -0.01 -6.19
CA PHE A 46 -1.07 0.89 -5.67
C PHE A 46 -0.98 2.29 -6.27
N GLY A 47 0.22 2.82 -6.49
CA GLY A 47 0.44 4.10 -7.15
C GLY A 47 -0.11 4.10 -8.58
N ILE A 48 0.14 3.04 -9.36
CA ILE A 48 -0.37 2.87 -10.72
C ILE A 48 -1.89 2.77 -10.73
N ILE A 49 -2.47 1.91 -9.89
CA ILE A 49 -3.93 1.74 -9.79
C ILE A 49 -4.61 3.09 -9.47
N LYS A 50 -4.05 3.85 -8.53
CA LYS A 50 -4.62 5.13 -8.13
C LYS A 50 -4.40 6.22 -9.17
N SER A 51 -3.19 6.43 -9.66
CA SER A 51 -2.82 7.61 -10.47
C SER A 51 -2.91 7.40 -11.96
N ILE A 52 -2.61 6.18 -12.44
CA ILE A 52 -2.61 5.88 -13.88
C ILE A 52 -3.95 5.28 -14.29
N MET A 53 -4.50 4.36 -13.49
CA MET A 53 -5.80 3.75 -13.78
C MET A 53 -6.98 4.55 -13.21
N GLY A 54 -6.72 5.57 -12.39
CA GLY A 54 -7.75 6.48 -11.86
C GLY A 54 -8.66 5.86 -10.78
N PHE A 55 -8.37 4.66 -10.29
CA PHE A 55 -9.22 3.99 -9.30
C PHE A 55 -9.01 4.58 -7.90
N ARG A 56 -9.89 5.49 -7.48
CA ARG A 56 -9.78 6.24 -6.21
C ARG A 56 -10.83 5.84 -5.18
N ARG A 57 -11.98 5.32 -5.62
CA ARG A 57 -13.12 4.98 -4.78
C ARG A 57 -13.79 3.73 -5.33
N PHE A 58 -14.33 2.92 -4.42
CA PHE A 58 -15.24 1.83 -4.75
C PHE A 58 -16.62 2.41 -5.07
N SER A 59 -17.29 1.85 -6.07
CA SER A 59 -18.63 2.29 -6.47
C SER A 59 -19.70 1.49 -5.71
N LEU A 60 -19.38 0.26 -5.32
CA LEU A 60 -20.31 -0.63 -4.64
C LEU A 60 -20.11 -0.62 -3.12
N ARG A 61 -21.17 -1.01 -2.41
CA ARG A 61 -21.18 -1.21 -0.95
C ARG A 61 -21.39 -2.69 -0.65
N SER A 62 -20.93 -3.14 0.53
CA SER A 62 -20.74 -4.55 0.96
C SER A 62 -19.40 -5.15 0.55
N LEU A 63 -18.85 -5.98 1.45
CA LEU A 63 -17.54 -6.61 1.27
C LEU A 63 -17.48 -7.44 -0.01
N ALA A 64 -18.49 -8.29 -0.25
CA ALA A 64 -18.53 -9.14 -1.43
C ALA A 64 -18.45 -8.35 -2.74
N LYS A 65 -19.21 -7.25 -2.86
CA LYS A 65 -19.21 -6.41 -4.07
C LYS A 65 -17.90 -5.63 -4.23
N VAL A 66 -17.36 -5.10 -3.14
CA VAL A 66 -16.06 -4.40 -3.13
C VAL A 66 -14.92 -5.34 -3.52
N THR A 67 -14.96 -6.60 -3.06
CA THR A 67 -14.00 -7.63 -3.47
C THR A 67 -14.08 -7.88 -4.98
N THR A 68 -15.28 -7.98 -5.55
CA THR A 68 -15.43 -8.12 -7.01
C THR A 68 -14.87 -6.92 -7.77
N GLU A 69 -15.17 -5.69 -7.34
CA GLU A 69 -14.58 -4.48 -7.94
C GLU A 69 -13.05 -4.52 -7.89
N TRP A 70 -12.50 -4.90 -6.74
CA TRP A 70 -11.05 -4.99 -6.56
C TRP A 70 -10.42 -6.04 -7.48
N THR A 71 -11.05 -7.21 -7.63
CA THR A 71 -10.58 -8.26 -8.56
C THR A 71 -10.54 -7.75 -10.00
N LEU A 72 -11.55 -7.00 -10.44
CA LEU A 72 -11.58 -6.41 -11.78
C LEU A 72 -10.46 -5.38 -11.98
N VAL A 73 -10.23 -4.53 -10.98
CA VAL A 73 -9.13 -3.55 -11.01
C VAL A 73 -7.77 -4.24 -11.06
N ALA A 74 -7.57 -5.28 -10.25
CA ALA A 74 -6.33 -6.06 -10.25
C ALA A 74 -6.11 -6.78 -11.57
N LEU A 75 -7.16 -7.33 -12.18
CA LEU A 75 -7.10 -7.94 -13.50
C LEU A 75 -6.69 -6.92 -14.57
N ALA A 76 -7.32 -5.75 -14.60
CA ALA A 76 -6.99 -4.69 -15.53
C ALA A 76 -5.53 -4.22 -15.37
N TYR A 77 -5.04 -4.10 -14.13
CA TYR A 77 -3.63 -3.81 -13.84
C TYR A 77 -2.71 -4.89 -14.43
N ASN A 78 -3.02 -6.17 -14.20
CA ASN A 78 -2.22 -7.28 -14.70
C ASN A 78 -2.19 -7.31 -16.23
N CYS A 79 -3.32 -7.12 -16.90
CA CYS A 79 -3.39 -7.01 -18.36
C CYS A 79 -2.51 -5.87 -18.89
N LYS A 80 -2.61 -4.67 -18.29
CA LYS A 80 -1.76 -3.52 -18.66
C LYS A 80 -0.27 -3.84 -18.48
N ARG A 81 0.09 -4.51 -17.40
CA ARG A 81 1.48 -4.90 -17.11
C ARG A 81 1.99 -5.93 -18.11
N MET A 82 1.23 -6.99 -18.39
CA MET A 82 1.60 -8.01 -19.37
C MET A 82 1.78 -7.41 -20.76
N ALA A 83 0.85 -6.57 -21.22
CA ALA A 83 0.96 -5.91 -22.52
C ALA A 83 2.26 -5.09 -22.65
N ARG A 84 2.66 -4.38 -21.58
CA ARG A 84 3.93 -3.64 -21.57
C ARG A 84 5.16 -4.54 -21.53
N LEU A 85 5.10 -5.68 -20.84
CA LEU A 85 6.19 -6.65 -20.80
C LEU A 85 6.36 -7.38 -22.14
N HIS A 86 5.28 -7.64 -22.86
CA HIS A 86 5.32 -8.26 -24.20
C HIS A 86 5.76 -7.30 -25.31
N ALA A 87 5.61 -5.99 -25.11
CA ALA A 87 6.02 -4.97 -26.08
C ALA A 87 7.50 -4.53 -25.94
N ALA A 88 8.21 -5.07 -24.95
CA ALA A 88 9.63 -4.82 -24.68
C ALA A 88 10.46 -6.04 -25.08
#